data_AF-A0A971SE36-F1
#
_entry.id   AF-A0A971SE36-F1
#
_cell.length_a   1.000
_cell.length_b   1.000
_cell.length_c   1.000
_cell.angle_alpha   90.00
_cell.angle_beta   90.00
_cell.angle_gamma   90.00
#
_symmetry.space_group_name_H-M   'P 1'
#
loop_
_entity.id
_entity.type
_entity.pdbx_description
1 polymer ?
#
loop_
_entity_poly.entity_id
_entity_poly.type
_entity_poly.pdbx_seq_one_letter_code
_entity_poly.pdbx_strand_id
1 'polypeptide(L)'
;MNSKMNIKQGIALLVAAGLSVFMGYFLTPKPINIGEVQALTSVENAIIEQEVVSTLEVPKTLYKLYYKNNLVGHIIDREYIEIKLQDVYNTEYSESFPDTILGFHEDLFISEAMSYSNYENKDSEIFDYIYSNDLVAINVPKIEFTNGDVIYVKNIADFHSARELFIKSYIPDKTYDLLKDKKTVPSLKRYGEQAVDFKVLESVKTTTGYASIGNILLDEVSVLNHLTFGPEPKYQSYTVKEFDMIEGIAYLHSISVNQLMVMNQDVIKESNQVLAPGTKLNVTEFNSPFTVRVTNERYVEEVIKAPEPVYQKDPTLREGLTKVKVQEQNGLRDVR
;
A
#
# COMPACT_ATOMS: atom_id res chain seq x y z
N MET A 1 25.77 -42.58 -62.11
CA MET A 1 25.33 -41.70 -61.00
C MET A 1 23.99 -42.21 -60.52
N ASN A 2 23.88 -42.40 -59.20
CA ASN A 2 22.91 -43.21 -58.47
C ASN A 2 21.43 -42.85 -58.68
N SER A 3 20.57 -43.88 -58.75
CA SER A 3 19.57 -44.14 -57.69
C SER A 3 18.71 -45.34 -58.09
N LYS A 4 18.94 -46.50 -57.45
CA LYS A 4 17.93 -47.57 -57.42
C LYS A 4 16.85 -47.11 -56.46
N MET A 5 15.75 -46.60 -57.01
CA MET A 5 14.56 -46.23 -56.23
C MET A 5 14.08 -47.45 -55.43
N ASN A 6 14.04 -47.30 -54.11
CA ASN A 6 13.71 -48.38 -53.19
C ASN A 6 12.21 -48.68 -53.32
N ILE A 7 11.79 -49.95 -53.32
CA ILE A 7 10.38 -50.35 -53.54
C ILE A 7 9.40 -49.66 -52.56
N LYS A 8 9.89 -49.25 -51.38
CA LYS A 8 9.13 -48.43 -50.42
C LYS A 8 8.84 -46.99 -50.89
N GLN A 9 9.69 -46.40 -51.73
CA GLN A 9 9.50 -45.06 -52.31
C GLN A 9 8.50 -45.07 -53.48
N GLY A 10 8.43 -46.17 -54.24
CA GLY A 10 7.44 -46.33 -55.31
C GLY A 10 6.00 -46.49 -54.79
N ILE A 11 5.83 -47.17 -53.65
CA ILE A 11 4.52 -47.32 -52.98
C ILE A 11 4.06 -46.00 -52.35
N ALA A 12 4.98 -45.23 -51.75
CA ALA A 12 4.67 -43.90 -51.19
C ALA A 12 4.21 -42.90 -52.27
N LEU A 13 4.80 -42.94 -53.47
CA LEU A 13 4.40 -42.09 -54.61
C LEU A 13 3.03 -42.45 -55.18
N LEU A 14 2.67 -43.74 -55.22
CA LEU A 14 1.34 -44.19 -55.67
C LEU A 14 0.23 -43.85 -54.66
N VAL A 15 0.53 -43.91 -53.36
CA VAL A 15 -0.42 -43.49 -52.30
C VAL A 15 -0.63 -41.97 -52.31
N ALA A 16 0.43 -41.18 -52.55
CA ALA A 16 0.33 -39.72 -52.67
C ALA A 16 -0.45 -39.29 -53.93
N ALA A 17 -0.26 -39.98 -55.07
CA ALA A 17 -1.03 -39.72 -56.29
C ALA A 17 -2.53 -40.07 -56.10
N GLY A 18 -2.85 -41.18 -55.42
CA GLY A 18 -4.24 -41.54 -55.09
C GLY A 18 -4.94 -40.52 -54.18
N LEU A 19 -4.23 -39.97 -53.17
CA LEU A 19 -4.76 -38.94 -52.27
C LEU A 19 -4.99 -37.59 -52.98
N SER A 20 -4.15 -37.23 -53.95
CA SER A 20 -4.31 -35.98 -54.70
C SER A 20 -5.52 -35.98 -55.65
N VAL A 21 -5.87 -37.13 -56.24
CA VAL A 21 -7.08 -37.28 -57.06
C VAL A 21 -8.33 -37.35 -56.19
N PHE A 22 -8.24 -37.93 -54.98
CA PHE A 22 -9.34 -37.96 -54.02
C PHE A 22 -9.65 -36.57 -53.42
N MET A 23 -8.63 -35.73 -53.17
CA MET A 23 -8.84 -34.34 -52.77
C MET A 23 -9.39 -33.47 -53.91
N GLY A 24 -8.94 -33.68 -55.16
CA GLY A 24 -9.41 -32.91 -56.31
C GLY A 24 -10.88 -33.14 -56.68
N TYR A 25 -11.43 -34.34 -56.44
CA TYR A 25 -12.82 -34.67 -56.78
C TYR A 25 -13.83 -34.21 -55.70
N PHE A 26 -13.40 -34.03 -54.45
CA PHE A 26 -14.23 -33.49 -53.36
C PHE A 26 -14.11 -31.96 -53.18
N LEU A 27 -13.15 -31.31 -53.85
CA LEU A 27 -12.92 -29.86 -53.82
C LEU A 27 -13.31 -29.17 -55.14
N THR A 28 -14.43 -29.53 -55.75
CA THR A 28 -15.07 -28.62 -56.71
C THR A 28 -15.76 -27.51 -55.93
N PRO A 29 -15.43 -26.23 -56.13
CA PRO A 29 -16.14 -25.14 -55.46
C PRO A 29 -17.58 -25.13 -55.95
N LYS A 30 -18.51 -25.52 -55.08
CA LYS A 30 -19.92 -25.16 -55.29
C LYS A 30 -20.01 -23.63 -55.18
N PRO A 31 -20.79 -22.95 -56.03
CA PRO A 31 -21.01 -21.52 -55.89
C PRO A 31 -21.55 -21.25 -54.49
N ILE A 32 -20.79 -20.46 -53.73
CA ILE A 32 -21.12 -20.06 -52.37
C ILE A 32 -22.33 -19.15 -52.47
N ASN A 33 -23.44 -19.58 -51.86
CA ASN A 33 -24.60 -18.73 -51.66
C ASN A 33 -24.24 -17.75 -50.52
N ILE A 34 -24.16 -16.46 -50.82
CA ILE A 34 -23.60 -15.40 -49.94
C ILE A 34 -24.47 -15.17 -48.67
N GLY A 35 -25.57 -15.92 -48.49
CA GLY A 35 -26.46 -15.81 -47.34
C GLY A 35 -26.12 -16.65 -46.10
N GLU A 36 -25.11 -17.55 -46.15
CA GLU A 36 -24.83 -18.51 -45.06
C GLU A 36 -23.37 -18.50 -44.58
N VAL A 37 -22.67 -17.36 -44.68
CA VAL A 37 -21.48 -17.11 -43.84
C VAL A 37 -21.96 -16.47 -42.53
N GLN A 38 -22.84 -17.18 -41.82
CA GLN A 38 -23.21 -16.81 -40.45
C GLN A 38 -22.17 -17.40 -39.49
N ALA A 39 -21.47 -16.48 -38.81
CA ALA A 39 -20.90 -16.66 -37.47
C ALA A 39 -19.95 -17.86 -37.26
N LEU A 40 -18.75 -17.80 -37.84
CA LEU A 40 -17.56 -18.47 -37.29
C LEU A 40 -16.63 -17.46 -36.58
N THR A 41 -17.19 -16.34 -36.13
CA THR A 41 -16.58 -15.52 -35.08
C THR A 41 -16.86 -16.23 -33.77
N SER A 42 -15.81 -16.69 -33.09
CA SER A 42 -15.86 -17.08 -31.69
C SER A 42 -16.74 -16.10 -30.92
N VAL A 43 -17.94 -16.53 -30.53
CA VAL A 43 -18.79 -15.80 -29.59
C VAL A 43 -18.01 -15.84 -28.28
N GLU A 44 -17.20 -14.82 -28.04
CA GLU A 44 -16.67 -14.59 -26.71
C GLU A 44 -17.90 -14.39 -25.81
N ASN A 45 -18.10 -15.29 -24.84
CA ASN A 45 -19.21 -15.20 -23.91
C ASN A 45 -19.03 -13.92 -23.08
N ALA A 46 -19.74 -12.88 -23.49
CA ALA A 46 -19.81 -11.62 -22.77
C ALA A 46 -20.82 -11.75 -21.62
N ILE A 47 -20.59 -11.02 -20.52
CA ILE A 47 -21.56 -10.90 -19.43
C ILE A 47 -22.85 -10.25 -19.95
N ILE A 48 -22.70 -9.24 -20.81
CA ILE A 48 -23.80 -8.58 -21.51
C ILE A 48 -23.77 -9.08 -22.95
N GLU A 49 -24.67 -9.99 -23.28
CA GLU A 49 -24.77 -10.57 -24.62
C GLU A 49 -25.24 -9.50 -25.62
N GLN A 50 -24.54 -9.39 -26.75
CA GLN A 50 -24.85 -8.46 -27.84
C GLN A 50 -24.90 -9.23 -29.17
N GLU A 51 -25.98 -9.05 -29.92
CA GLU A 51 -26.12 -9.66 -31.23
C GLU A 51 -25.33 -8.91 -32.31
N VAL A 52 -24.92 -9.62 -33.37
CA VAL A 52 -24.33 -8.98 -34.56
C VAL A 52 -25.47 -8.48 -35.46
N VAL A 53 -25.66 -7.16 -35.50
CA VAL A 53 -26.71 -6.49 -36.28
C VAL A 53 -26.39 -6.49 -37.78
N SER A 54 -25.12 -6.30 -38.14
CA SER A 54 -24.67 -6.31 -39.55
C SER A 54 -23.17 -6.54 -39.66
N THR A 55 -22.70 -6.78 -40.89
CA THR A 55 -21.26 -6.85 -41.22
C THR A 55 -20.85 -5.65 -42.08
N LEU A 56 -19.59 -5.27 -41.98
CA LEU A 56 -18.97 -4.13 -42.65
C LEU A 56 -17.99 -4.62 -43.71
N GLU A 57 -17.83 -3.85 -44.78
CA GLU A 57 -16.83 -4.13 -45.83
C GLU A 57 -15.42 -3.70 -45.42
N VAL A 58 -15.33 -2.67 -44.58
CA VAL A 58 -14.08 -2.13 -44.02
C VAL A 58 -14.12 -2.32 -42.50
N PRO A 59 -13.06 -2.85 -41.88
CA PRO A 59 -13.09 -3.10 -40.45
C PRO A 59 -13.05 -1.77 -39.68
N LYS A 60 -13.77 -1.72 -38.56
CA LYS A 60 -13.74 -0.59 -37.62
C LYS A 60 -13.09 -1.01 -36.30
N THR A 61 -12.61 -0.04 -35.54
CA THR A 61 -12.17 -0.27 -34.16
C THR A 61 -13.38 -0.63 -33.30
N LEU A 62 -13.25 -1.71 -32.54
CA LEU A 62 -14.19 -2.20 -31.55
C LEU A 62 -13.52 -2.13 -30.18
N TYR A 63 -14.22 -1.58 -29.20
CA TYR A 63 -13.74 -1.48 -27.83
C TYR A 63 -14.37 -2.61 -27.01
N LYS A 64 -13.54 -3.47 -26.44
CA LYS A 64 -13.95 -4.58 -25.59
C LYS A 64 -13.69 -4.23 -24.13
N LEU A 65 -14.72 -4.26 -23.31
CA LEU A 65 -14.64 -4.01 -21.89
C LEU A 65 -14.43 -5.33 -21.14
N TYR A 66 -13.41 -5.40 -20.28
CA TYR A 66 -13.15 -6.56 -19.44
C TYR A 66 -13.18 -6.18 -17.97
N TYR A 67 -13.71 -7.09 -17.14
CA TYR A 67 -13.62 -7.02 -15.69
C TYR A 67 -13.10 -8.35 -15.16
N LYS A 68 -11.97 -8.34 -14.44
CA LYS A 68 -11.29 -9.55 -13.94
C LYS A 68 -11.10 -10.62 -15.03
N ASN A 69 -10.64 -10.17 -16.21
CA ASN A 69 -10.42 -10.97 -17.42
C ASN A 69 -11.67 -11.59 -18.07
N ASN A 70 -12.88 -11.26 -17.62
CA ASN A 70 -14.12 -11.65 -18.28
C ASN A 70 -14.61 -10.52 -19.17
N LEU A 71 -15.01 -10.85 -20.40
CA LEU A 71 -15.60 -9.88 -21.32
C LEU A 71 -16.93 -9.41 -20.74
N VAL A 72 -17.03 -8.13 -20.41
CA VAL A 72 -18.30 -7.51 -19.99
C VAL A 72 -19.18 -7.28 -21.21
N GLY A 73 -18.62 -6.69 -22.26
CA GLY A 73 -19.31 -6.38 -23.51
C GLY A 73 -18.45 -5.55 -24.46
N HIS A 74 -19.04 -5.16 -25.58
CA HIS A 74 -18.46 -4.32 -26.61
C HIS A 74 -19.05 -2.91 -26.53
N ILE A 75 -18.20 -1.92 -26.27
CA ILE A 75 -18.57 -0.51 -26.24
C ILE A 75 -18.66 0.01 -27.68
N ILE A 76 -19.83 0.50 -28.06
CA ILE A 76 -20.10 1.05 -29.39
C ILE A 76 -19.75 2.54 -29.44
N ASP A 77 -20.21 3.28 -28.44
CA ASP A 77 -19.99 4.71 -28.27
C ASP A 77 -19.23 4.98 -26.96
N ARG A 78 -17.95 5.31 -27.11
CA ARG A 78 -17.09 5.67 -25.97
C ARG A 78 -17.51 7.02 -25.34
N GLU A 79 -17.98 7.95 -26.16
CA GLU A 79 -18.40 9.27 -25.70
C GLU A 79 -19.64 9.15 -24.81
N TYR A 80 -20.54 8.21 -25.12
CA TYR A 80 -21.66 7.88 -24.24
C TYR A 80 -21.20 7.50 -22.82
N ILE A 81 -20.21 6.61 -22.69
CA ILE A 81 -19.68 6.18 -21.39
C ILE A 81 -19.02 7.37 -20.65
N GLU A 82 -18.26 8.21 -21.36
CA GLU A 82 -17.62 9.39 -20.77
C GLU A 82 -18.65 10.42 -20.28
N ILE A 83 -19.71 10.68 -21.04
CA ILE A 83 -20.84 11.54 -20.62
C ILE A 83 -21.51 10.98 -19.37
N LYS A 84 -21.75 9.66 -19.33
CA LYS A 84 -22.36 9.02 -18.15
C LYS A 84 -21.50 9.09 -16.91
N LEU A 85 -20.18 8.91 -17.03
CA LEU A 85 -19.25 9.16 -15.94
C LEU A 85 -19.29 10.62 -15.48
N GLN A 86 -19.37 11.57 -16.41
CA GLN A 86 -19.48 13.00 -16.07
C GLN A 86 -20.79 13.34 -15.36
N ASP A 87 -21.91 12.73 -15.77
CA ASP A 87 -23.21 12.88 -15.10
C ASP A 87 -23.15 12.37 -13.65
N VAL A 88 -22.56 11.18 -13.44
CA VAL A 88 -22.34 10.61 -12.10
C VAL A 88 -21.44 11.52 -11.26
N TYR A 89 -20.35 12.03 -11.83
CA TYR A 89 -19.47 12.98 -11.14
C TYR A 89 -20.23 14.21 -10.67
N ASN A 90 -20.96 14.85 -11.59
CA ASN A 90 -21.69 16.09 -11.30
C ASN A 90 -22.74 15.88 -10.20
N THR A 91 -23.40 14.71 -10.19
CA THR A 91 -24.51 14.41 -9.30
C THR A 91 -24.07 13.92 -7.91
N GLU A 92 -23.01 13.13 -7.84
CA GLU A 92 -22.65 12.40 -6.61
C GLU A 92 -21.31 12.82 -5.99
N TYR A 93 -20.34 13.23 -6.80
CA TYR A 93 -18.96 13.39 -6.34
C TYR A 93 -18.44 14.83 -6.36
N SER A 94 -19.04 15.72 -7.15
CA SER A 94 -18.55 17.09 -7.38
C SER A 94 -18.38 17.92 -6.10
N GLU A 95 -19.26 17.76 -5.12
CA GLU A 95 -19.16 18.44 -3.82
C GLU A 95 -18.03 17.87 -2.94
N SER A 96 -17.85 16.54 -2.97
CA SER A 96 -16.90 15.84 -2.11
C SER A 96 -15.50 15.78 -2.70
N PHE A 97 -15.36 15.78 -4.01
CA PHE A 97 -14.12 15.72 -4.75
C PHE A 97 -14.17 16.79 -5.85
N PRO A 98 -13.92 18.06 -5.53
CA PRO A 98 -13.90 19.11 -6.55
C PRO A 98 -12.74 18.90 -7.52
N ASP A 99 -12.94 19.30 -8.78
CA ASP A 99 -11.94 19.31 -9.84
C ASP A 99 -11.25 17.95 -10.11
N THR A 100 -11.94 16.83 -9.86
CA THR A 100 -11.47 15.49 -10.24
C THR A 100 -12.20 14.94 -11.47
N ILE A 101 -11.73 13.81 -11.95
CA ILE A 101 -12.25 13.07 -13.09
C ILE A 101 -12.55 11.64 -12.63
N LEU A 102 -13.72 11.13 -13.00
CA LEU A 102 -14.06 9.73 -12.82
C LEU A 102 -13.49 8.87 -13.94
N GLY A 103 -13.20 7.62 -13.60
CA GLY A 103 -12.75 6.61 -14.53
C GLY A 103 -13.13 5.24 -14.00
N PHE A 104 -12.24 4.28 -14.22
CA PHE A 104 -12.53 2.89 -13.98
C PHE A 104 -11.66 2.31 -12.88
N HIS A 105 -12.23 1.35 -12.15
CA HIS A 105 -11.50 0.50 -11.22
C HIS A 105 -10.33 -0.22 -11.92
N GLU A 106 -9.25 -0.52 -11.19
CA GLU A 106 -8.02 -1.11 -11.74
C GLU A 106 -8.21 -2.47 -12.42
N ASP A 107 -9.21 -3.25 -11.96
CA ASP A 107 -9.59 -4.54 -12.54
C ASP A 107 -10.40 -4.42 -13.85
N LEU A 108 -10.75 -3.20 -14.25
CA LEU A 108 -11.54 -2.93 -15.45
C LEU A 108 -10.66 -2.29 -16.52
N PHE A 109 -10.58 -2.93 -17.68
CA PHE A 109 -9.76 -2.45 -18.79
C PHE A 109 -10.49 -2.56 -20.13
N ILE A 110 -10.16 -1.63 -21.03
CA ILE A 110 -10.65 -1.61 -22.40
C ILE A 110 -9.54 -2.10 -23.32
N SER A 111 -9.85 -3.08 -24.15
CA SER A 111 -8.98 -3.53 -25.24
C SER A 111 -9.55 -3.08 -26.58
N GLU A 112 -8.68 -2.65 -27.49
CA GLU A 112 -9.05 -2.32 -28.86
C GLU A 112 -8.84 -3.53 -29.77
N ALA A 113 -9.79 -3.77 -30.68
CA ALA A 113 -9.68 -4.79 -31.71
C ALA A 113 -10.31 -4.31 -33.02
N MET A 114 -9.76 -4.73 -34.16
CA MET A 114 -10.41 -4.50 -35.46
C MET A 114 -11.55 -5.51 -35.64
N SER A 115 -12.72 -5.05 -36.03
CA SER A 115 -13.88 -5.91 -36.29
C SER A 115 -14.61 -5.51 -37.57
N TYR A 116 -15.10 -6.52 -38.29
CA TYR A 116 -16.00 -6.37 -39.43
C TYR A 116 -17.47 -6.46 -38.99
N SER A 117 -17.76 -6.59 -37.70
CA SER A 117 -19.12 -6.74 -37.17
C SER A 117 -19.62 -5.46 -36.52
N ASN A 118 -20.87 -5.10 -36.80
CA ASN A 118 -21.64 -4.16 -36.00
C ASN A 118 -22.43 -4.95 -34.96
N TYR A 119 -22.16 -4.68 -33.69
CA TYR A 119 -22.89 -5.27 -32.59
C TYR A 119 -24.06 -4.37 -32.18
N GLU A 120 -25.05 -4.98 -31.53
CA GLU A 120 -26.16 -4.29 -30.88
C GLU A 120 -25.64 -3.26 -29.88
N ASN A 121 -26.21 -2.06 -29.89
CA ASN A 121 -25.82 -1.04 -28.92
C ASN A 121 -26.46 -1.34 -27.56
N LYS A 122 -25.61 -1.76 -26.62
CA LYS A 122 -25.96 -2.00 -25.22
C LYS A 122 -25.10 -1.14 -24.27
N ASP A 123 -24.64 0.01 -24.73
CA ASP A 123 -23.73 0.85 -23.94
C ASP A 123 -24.37 1.32 -22.62
N SER A 124 -25.70 1.51 -22.59
CA SER A 124 -26.45 1.79 -21.36
C SER A 124 -26.38 0.63 -20.37
N GLU A 125 -26.64 -0.61 -20.81
CA GLU A 125 -26.57 -1.80 -19.95
C GLU A 125 -25.13 -2.04 -19.45
N ILE A 126 -24.14 -1.79 -20.30
CA ILE A 126 -22.72 -1.86 -19.95
C ILE A 126 -22.40 -0.83 -18.88
N PHE A 127 -22.85 0.41 -19.03
CA PHE A 127 -22.65 1.43 -18.00
C PHE A 127 -23.36 1.07 -16.69
N ASP A 128 -24.61 0.62 -16.76
CA ASP A 128 -25.38 0.21 -15.58
C ASP A 128 -24.68 -0.94 -14.84
N TYR A 129 -24.04 -1.85 -15.56
CA TYR A 129 -23.20 -2.89 -14.95
C TYR A 129 -21.97 -2.32 -14.23
N ILE A 130 -21.24 -1.40 -14.86
CA ILE A 130 -20.07 -0.73 -14.25
C ILE A 130 -20.50 -0.03 -12.95
N TYR A 131 -21.57 0.77 -13.02
CA TYR A 131 -22.08 1.56 -11.91
C TYR A 131 -22.61 0.66 -10.78
N SER A 132 -23.46 -0.32 -11.09
CA SER A 132 -24.09 -1.20 -10.08
C SER A 132 -23.12 -2.14 -9.38
N ASN A 133 -21.91 -2.33 -9.92
CA ASN A 133 -20.86 -3.15 -9.33
C ASN A 133 -19.75 -2.30 -8.67
N ASP A 134 -19.99 -1.01 -8.41
CA ASP A 134 -19.03 -0.08 -7.81
C ASP A 134 -17.67 0.00 -8.54
N LEU A 135 -17.69 -0.17 -9.87
CA LEU A 135 -16.48 -0.19 -10.72
C LEU A 135 -16.09 1.20 -11.23
N VAL A 136 -16.78 2.24 -10.78
CA VAL A 136 -16.40 3.63 -11.00
C VAL A 136 -15.31 4.02 -9.99
N ALA A 137 -14.27 4.68 -10.47
CA ALA A 137 -13.14 5.09 -9.65
C ALA A 137 -12.86 6.58 -9.80
N ILE A 138 -12.33 7.20 -8.74
CA ILE A 138 -12.04 8.63 -8.67
C ILE A 138 -10.54 8.84 -8.84
N ASN A 139 -10.13 9.78 -9.70
CA ASN A 139 -8.72 10.12 -9.87
C ASN A 139 -8.23 11.00 -8.72
N VAL A 140 -7.47 10.44 -7.80
CA VAL A 140 -7.01 11.11 -6.58
C VAL A 140 -5.50 10.98 -6.41
N PRO A 141 -4.88 11.79 -5.53
CA PRO A 141 -3.49 11.59 -5.15
C PRO A 141 -3.22 10.15 -4.67
N LYS A 142 -2.26 9.49 -5.32
CA LYS A 142 -1.73 8.17 -4.99
C LYS A 142 -0.36 8.34 -4.34
N ILE A 143 -0.19 7.73 -3.16
CA ILE A 143 1.08 7.74 -2.42
C ILE A 143 1.66 6.33 -2.45
N GLU A 144 2.82 6.20 -3.09
CA GLU A 144 3.57 4.94 -3.18
C GLU A 144 4.78 5.01 -2.22
N PHE A 145 4.85 4.07 -1.29
CA PHE A 145 5.95 3.96 -0.33
C PHE A 145 7.05 3.07 -0.88
N THR A 146 8.31 3.30 -0.50
CA THR A 146 9.45 2.47 -0.96
C THR A 146 9.39 1.02 -0.51
N ASN A 147 8.58 0.70 0.50
CA ASN A 147 8.34 -0.67 0.97
C ASN A 147 7.22 -1.39 0.19
N GLY A 148 6.59 -0.73 -0.78
CA GLY A 148 5.53 -1.29 -1.62
C GLY A 148 4.10 -1.00 -1.16
N ASP A 149 3.91 -0.38 0.02
CA ASP A 149 2.57 0.07 0.43
C ASP A 149 2.05 1.18 -0.49
N VAL A 150 0.73 1.23 -0.68
CA VAL A 150 0.07 2.21 -1.56
C VAL A 150 -1.22 2.67 -0.90
N ILE A 151 -1.39 3.99 -0.79
CA ILE A 151 -2.64 4.59 -0.33
C ILE A 151 -3.14 5.65 -1.32
N TYR A 152 -4.46 5.82 -1.33
CA TYR A 152 -5.13 6.89 -2.04
C TYR A 152 -5.71 7.86 -1.02
N VAL A 153 -5.46 9.16 -1.22
CA VAL A 153 -5.91 10.20 -0.29
C VAL A 153 -6.76 11.22 -1.03
N LYS A 154 -7.83 11.70 -0.41
CA LYS A 154 -8.66 12.76 -0.97
C LYS A 154 -7.86 14.06 -1.15
N ASN A 155 -7.06 14.42 -0.15
CA ASN A 155 -6.26 15.64 -0.15
C ASN A 155 -4.81 15.33 0.25
N ILE A 156 -3.87 15.82 -0.56
CA ILE A 156 -2.44 15.67 -0.29
C ILE A 156 -1.99 16.43 0.98
N ALA A 157 -2.66 17.53 1.31
CA ALA A 157 -2.37 18.30 2.52
C ALA A 157 -2.60 17.47 3.78
N ASP A 158 -3.70 16.72 3.82
CA ASP A 158 -4.05 15.84 4.95
C ASP A 158 -2.98 14.76 5.14
N PHE A 159 -2.43 14.22 4.06
CA PHE A 159 -1.30 13.30 4.13
C PHE A 159 -0.04 13.93 4.73
N HIS A 160 0.30 15.16 4.33
CA HIS A 160 1.46 15.85 4.88
C HIS A 160 1.29 16.17 6.36
N SER A 161 0.12 16.64 6.78
CA SER A 161 -0.19 16.91 8.18
C SER A 161 -0.21 15.64 9.03
N ALA A 162 -0.87 14.57 8.56
CA ALA A 162 -0.87 13.28 9.23
C ALA A 162 0.54 12.69 9.38
N ARG A 163 1.39 12.81 8.34
CA ARG A 163 2.79 12.37 8.41
C ARG A 163 3.58 13.15 9.46
N GLU A 164 3.35 14.47 9.58
CA GLU A 164 3.97 15.28 10.62
C GLU A 164 3.53 14.84 12.03
N LEU A 165 2.23 14.64 12.25
CA LEU A 165 1.69 14.14 13.52
C LEU A 165 2.25 12.75 13.86
N PHE A 166 2.35 11.87 12.87
CA PHE A 166 2.97 10.56 13.04
C PHE A 166 4.42 10.66 13.51
N ILE A 167 5.24 11.52 12.89
CA ILE A 167 6.65 11.70 13.31
C ILE A 167 6.72 12.30 14.74
N LYS A 168 5.83 13.24 15.07
CA LYS A 168 5.72 13.82 16.43
C LYS A 168 5.32 12.79 17.50
N SER A 169 4.83 11.60 17.12
CA SER A 169 4.66 10.49 18.07
C SER A 169 5.97 9.83 18.52
N TYR A 170 7.09 10.08 17.81
CA TYR A 170 8.41 9.55 18.15
C TYR A 170 9.32 10.59 18.82
N ILE A 171 9.14 11.88 18.52
CA ILE A 171 9.97 12.95 19.06
C ILE A 171 9.11 14.13 19.54
N PRO A 172 9.52 14.86 20.59
CA PRO A 172 8.75 16.00 21.10
C PRO A 172 8.60 17.12 20.05
N ASP A 173 7.45 17.79 20.05
CA ASP A 173 7.11 18.88 19.10
C ASP A 173 8.21 19.93 18.96
N LYS A 174 8.72 20.45 20.08
CA LYS A 174 9.79 21.46 20.08
C LYS A 174 11.06 20.97 19.38
N THR A 175 11.38 19.69 19.53
CA THR A 175 12.53 19.07 18.87
C THR A 175 12.26 18.88 17.39
N TYR A 176 11.08 18.39 17.02
CA TYR A 176 10.67 18.26 15.62
C TYR A 176 10.76 19.59 14.88
N ASP A 177 10.24 20.68 15.46
CA ASP A 177 10.24 22.01 14.82
C ASP A 177 11.67 22.52 14.57
N LEU A 178 12.59 22.31 15.52
CA LEU A 178 14.01 22.66 15.34
C LEU A 178 14.64 21.84 14.20
N LEU A 179 14.43 20.53 14.20
CA LEU A 179 15.05 19.61 13.24
C LEU A 179 14.48 19.76 11.83
N LYS A 180 13.18 20.05 11.70
CA LYS A 180 12.51 20.37 10.43
C LYS A 180 13.18 21.57 9.75
N ASP A 181 13.58 22.57 10.52
CA ASP A 181 14.31 23.75 10.07
C ASP A 181 15.83 23.53 9.90
N LYS A 182 16.32 22.29 10.06
CA LYS A 182 17.75 21.93 10.06
C LYS A 182 18.56 22.68 11.12
N LYS A 183 17.92 23.07 12.24
CA LYS A 183 18.59 23.66 13.39
C LYS A 183 19.09 22.57 14.33
N THR A 184 20.10 22.88 15.11
CA THR A 184 20.66 21.97 16.12
C THR A 184 19.84 22.01 17.40
N VAL A 185 19.61 20.85 18.01
CA VAL A 185 19.00 20.75 19.35
C VAL A 185 20.05 21.12 20.40
N PRO A 186 19.76 22.02 21.37
CA PRO A 186 20.71 22.37 22.42
C PRO A 186 21.06 21.16 23.30
N SER A 187 22.35 20.94 23.57
CA SER A 187 22.79 19.80 24.39
C SER A 187 22.23 19.81 25.82
N LEU A 188 22.08 18.63 26.40
CA LEU A 188 21.63 18.46 27.78
C LEU A 188 22.55 19.19 28.76
N LYS A 189 21.92 19.91 29.70
CA LYS A 189 22.60 20.56 30.83
C LYS A 189 22.42 19.79 32.15
N ARG A 190 21.54 18.80 32.17
CA ARG A 190 21.20 17.97 33.33
C ARG A 190 21.10 16.52 32.86
N TYR A 191 21.29 15.58 33.78
CA TYR A 191 21.15 14.17 33.46
C TYR A 191 19.77 13.86 32.87
N GLY A 192 19.75 12.93 31.92
CA GLY A 192 18.56 12.55 31.18
C GLY A 192 18.88 12.13 29.75
N GLU A 193 17.84 12.08 28.94
CA GLU A 193 17.91 11.72 27.52
C GLU A 193 17.05 12.70 26.72
N GLN A 194 17.49 13.07 25.52
CA GLN A 194 16.69 13.87 24.59
C GLN A 194 16.97 13.47 23.15
N ALA A 195 15.93 13.52 22.31
CA ALA A 195 16.08 13.38 20.87
C ALA A 195 16.87 14.57 20.29
N VAL A 196 17.90 14.27 19.51
CA VAL A 196 18.77 15.26 18.85
C VAL A 196 18.77 15.16 17.34
N ASP A 197 18.27 14.05 16.79
CA ASP A 197 18.08 13.85 15.36
C ASP A 197 17.01 12.78 15.11
N PHE A 198 16.40 12.79 13.92
CA PHE A 198 15.53 11.71 13.47
C PHE A 198 15.69 11.46 11.97
N LYS A 199 15.43 10.21 11.57
CA LYS A 199 15.40 9.81 10.17
C LYS A 199 14.21 8.90 9.91
N VAL A 200 13.40 9.26 8.92
CA VAL A 200 12.42 8.36 8.31
C VAL A 200 13.16 7.55 7.24
N LEU A 201 13.10 6.22 7.31
CA LEU A 201 13.89 5.37 6.42
C LEU A 201 13.28 5.24 5.02
N GLU A 202 11.96 5.18 4.96
CA GLU A 202 11.19 5.04 3.73
C GLU A 202 10.91 6.42 3.11
N SER A 203 10.91 6.47 1.78
CA SER A 203 10.47 7.64 1.03
C SER A 203 9.13 7.36 0.37
N VAL A 204 8.48 8.44 -0.07
CA VAL A 204 7.19 8.38 -0.75
C VAL A 204 7.28 9.05 -2.10
N LYS A 205 6.53 8.51 -3.06
CA LYS A 205 6.31 9.10 -4.38
C LYS A 205 4.83 9.43 -4.50
N THR A 206 4.53 10.68 -4.82
CA THR A 206 3.16 11.15 -5.05
C THR A 206 2.89 11.19 -6.56
N THR A 207 1.82 10.52 -6.97
CA THR A 207 1.29 10.56 -8.34
C THR A 207 -0.24 10.70 -8.26
N THR A 208 -0.94 10.57 -9.38
CA THR A 208 -2.40 10.44 -9.40
C THR A 208 -2.78 9.02 -9.78
N GLY A 209 -3.90 8.52 -9.27
CA GLY A 209 -4.41 7.20 -9.63
C GLY A 209 -5.89 7.06 -9.34
N TYR A 210 -6.52 6.08 -9.97
CA TYR A 210 -7.93 5.79 -9.83
C TYR A 210 -8.17 4.86 -8.65
N ALA A 211 -9.06 5.24 -7.74
CA ALA A 211 -9.49 4.42 -6.63
C ALA A 211 -10.99 4.56 -6.36
N SER A 212 -11.66 3.47 -5.98
CA SER A 212 -13.04 3.52 -5.48
C SER A 212 -13.09 4.28 -4.16
N ILE A 213 -14.20 4.96 -3.88
CA ILE A 213 -14.35 5.81 -2.69
C ILE A 213 -14.02 5.08 -1.38
N GLY A 214 -14.37 3.79 -1.25
CA GLY A 214 -14.07 2.99 -0.07
C GLY A 214 -12.56 2.74 0.17
N ASN A 215 -11.73 2.93 -0.85
CA ASN A 215 -10.27 2.77 -0.78
C ASN A 215 -9.55 4.13 -0.70
N ILE A 216 -10.29 5.24 -0.59
CA ILE A 216 -9.75 6.59 -0.46
C ILE A 216 -9.81 7.02 1.00
N LEU A 217 -8.67 7.41 1.57
CA LEU A 217 -8.59 8.03 2.87
C LEU A 217 -9.10 9.48 2.76
N LEU A 218 -10.22 9.76 3.43
CA LEU A 218 -11.04 10.95 3.20
C LEU A 218 -10.58 12.19 3.98
N ASP A 219 -9.83 11.99 5.06
CA ASP A 219 -9.42 13.06 5.98
C ASP A 219 -8.09 12.75 6.68
N GLU A 220 -7.51 13.75 7.35
CA GLU A 220 -6.25 13.64 8.09
C GLU A 220 -6.25 12.51 9.13
N VAL A 221 -7.38 12.26 9.80
CA VAL A 221 -7.48 11.24 10.85
C VAL A 221 -7.39 9.84 10.25
N SER A 222 -8.08 9.59 9.13
CA SER A 222 -8.02 8.34 8.38
C SER A 222 -6.61 8.06 7.87
N VAL A 223 -5.91 9.10 7.38
CA VAL A 223 -4.51 8.99 6.96
C VAL A 223 -3.59 8.71 8.13
N LEU A 224 -3.74 9.43 9.25
CA LEU A 224 -2.93 9.21 10.45
C LEU A 224 -3.13 7.80 11.00
N ASN A 225 -4.36 7.30 11.01
CA ASN A 225 -4.67 5.94 11.45
C ASN A 225 -3.96 4.89 10.57
N HIS A 226 -3.99 5.04 9.24
CA HIS A 226 -3.25 4.16 8.34
C HIS A 226 -1.74 4.25 8.59
N LEU A 227 -1.19 5.47 8.72
CA LEU A 227 0.23 5.66 9.01
C LEU A 227 0.64 5.10 10.37
N THR A 228 -0.26 5.01 11.33
CA THR A 228 0.03 4.55 12.69
C THR A 228 -0.13 3.03 12.81
N PHE A 229 -1.23 2.49 12.30
CA PHE A 229 -1.66 1.12 12.55
C PHE A 229 -1.71 0.23 11.30
N GLY A 230 -1.46 0.80 10.12
CA GLY A 230 -1.51 0.10 8.84
C GLY A 230 -2.92 -0.11 8.30
N PRO A 231 -3.07 -0.91 7.21
CA PRO A 231 -4.34 -1.08 6.49
C PRO A 231 -5.41 -1.88 7.25
N GLU A 232 -5.01 -2.82 8.10
CA GLU A 232 -5.93 -3.69 8.85
C GLU A 232 -5.61 -3.69 10.35
N PRO A 233 -5.89 -2.56 11.03
CA PRO A 233 -5.53 -2.40 12.44
C PRO A 233 -6.33 -3.35 13.34
N LYS A 234 -5.64 -4.07 14.22
CA LYS A 234 -6.26 -4.84 15.29
C LYS A 234 -6.37 -3.97 16.53
N TYR A 235 -7.43 -3.17 16.61
CA TYR A 235 -7.63 -2.25 17.71
C TYR A 235 -7.63 -2.95 19.07
N GLN A 236 -6.80 -2.43 19.99
CA GLN A 236 -6.70 -2.92 21.35
C GLN A 236 -7.02 -1.79 22.33
N SER A 237 -7.75 -2.14 23.39
CA SER A 237 -8.07 -1.21 24.48
C SER A 237 -7.66 -1.80 25.81
N TYR A 238 -7.10 -0.95 26.66
CA TYR A 238 -6.74 -1.25 28.04
C TYR A 238 -7.61 -0.44 28.99
N THR A 239 -8.12 -1.08 30.04
CA THR A 239 -8.86 -0.40 31.11
C THR A 239 -7.92 -0.16 32.28
N VAL A 240 -7.71 1.11 32.62
CA VAL A 240 -6.85 1.56 33.70
C VAL A 240 -7.30 0.94 35.03
N LYS A 241 -6.33 0.41 35.79
CA LYS A 241 -6.51 -0.14 37.14
C LYS A 241 -5.93 0.81 38.18
N GLU A 242 -6.27 0.53 39.43
CA GLU A 242 -5.70 1.27 40.56
C GLU A 242 -4.16 1.15 40.56
N PHE A 243 -3.48 2.27 40.79
CA PHE A 243 -2.02 2.43 40.78
C PHE A 243 -1.32 2.27 39.42
N ASP A 244 -2.06 2.12 38.32
CA ASP A 244 -1.45 2.14 37.00
C ASP A 244 -0.82 3.52 36.71
N MET A 245 0.37 3.48 36.11
CA MET A 245 1.08 4.66 35.61
C MET A 245 1.18 4.60 34.09
N ILE A 246 1.19 5.76 33.42
CA ILE A 246 1.30 5.88 31.96
C ILE A 246 2.52 5.09 31.44
N GLU A 247 3.68 5.25 32.10
CA GLU A 247 4.91 4.54 31.74
C GLU A 247 4.76 3.02 31.86
N GLY A 248 4.10 2.52 32.92
CA GLY A 248 3.86 1.10 33.13
C GLY A 248 2.93 0.50 32.06
N ILE A 249 1.86 1.23 31.69
CA ILE A 249 0.94 0.81 30.63
C ILE A 249 1.66 0.79 29.28
N ALA A 250 2.42 1.84 28.95
CA ALA A 250 3.18 1.92 27.71
C ALA A 250 4.17 0.75 27.57
N TYR A 251 4.93 0.48 28.64
CA TYR A 251 5.84 -0.65 28.72
C TYR A 251 5.14 -2.00 28.53
N LEU A 252 3.99 -2.22 29.20
CA LEU A 252 3.21 -3.46 29.09
C LEU A 252 2.78 -3.75 27.64
N HIS A 253 2.50 -2.70 26.86
CA HIS A 253 2.03 -2.78 25.49
C HIS A 253 3.13 -2.56 24.44
N SER A 254 4.40 -2.52 24.85
CA SER A 254 5.55 -2.35 23.95
C SER A 254 5.48 -1.09 23.07
N ILE A 255 4.89 -0.02 23.60
CA ILE A 255 4.81 1.30 22.95
C ILE A 255 5.52 2.34 23.81
N SER A 256 5.92 3.46 23.21
CA SER A 256 6.50 4.57 23.97
C SER A 256 5.42 5.35 24.74
N VAL A 257 5.81 6.05 25.81
CA VAL A 257 4.92 6.98 26.52
C VAL A 257 4.32 8.00 25.57
N ASN A 258 5.12 8.54 24.65
CA ASN A 258 4.67 9.54 23.69
C ASN A 258 3.65 8.96 22.69
N GLN A 259 3.85 7.72 22.23
CA GLN A 259 2.88 7.03 21.38
C GLN A 259 1.56 6.78 22.11
N LEU A 260 1.61 6.32 23.37
CA LEU A 260 0.42 6.14 24.19
C LEU A 260 -0.34 7.47 24.39
N MET A 261 0.39 8.56 24.63
CA MET A 261 -0.20 9.91 24.75
C MET A 261 -0.85 10.37 23.43
N VAL A 262 -0.17 10.20 22.29
CA VAL A 262 -0.70 10.61 20.98
C VAL A 262 -1.97 9.86 20.60
N MET A 263 -2.06 8.56 20.91
CA MET A 263 -3.28 7.77 20.67
C MET A 263 -4.47 8.15 21.57
N ASN A 264 -4.21 8.82 22.70
CA ASN A 264 -5.19 9.10 23.74
C ASN A 264 -5.17 10.59 24.12
N GLN A 265 -4.94 11.48 23.16
CA GLN A 265 -4.79 12.92 23.41
C GLN A 265 -6.04 13.55 24.02
N ASP A 266 -7.22 12.95 23.84
CA ASP A 266 -8.47 13.36 24.46
C ASP A 266 -8.45 13.14 25.99
N VAL A 267 -7.73 12.12 26.46
CA VAL A 267 -7.65 11.73 27.87
C VAL A 267 -6.33 12.12 28.55
N ILE A 268 -5.20 11.93 27.87
CA ILE A 268 -3.85 12.11 28.44
C ILE A 268 -3.23 13.39 27.87
N LYS A 269 -2.92 14.35 28.75
CA LYS A 269 -2.31 15.63 28.38
C LYS A 269 -0.82 15.70 28.73
N GLU A 270 -0.40 14.98 29.78
CA GLU A 270 0.98 15.02 30.29
C GLU A 270 1.46 13.63 30.67
N SER A 271 2.77 13.37 30.51
CA SER A 271 3.39 12.05 30.75
C SER A 271 3.31 11.54 32.20
N ASN A 272 3.15 12.44 33.16
CA ASN A 272 3.04 12.16 34.60
C ASN A 272 1.61 12.34 35.13
N GLN A 273 0.62 12.49 34.24
CA GLN A 273 -0.78 12.63 34.63
C GLN A 273 -1.25 11.37 35.37
N VAL A 274 -1.97 11.58 36.47
CA VAL A 274 -2.63 10.50 37.21
C VAL A 274 -3.85 10.04 36.43
N LEU A 275 -3.94 8.73 36.16
CA LEU A 275 -5.05 8.14 35.43
C LEU A 275 -6.16 7.69 36.40
N ALA A 276 -7.41 7.97 36.04
CA ALA A 276 -8.55 7.48 36.80
C ALA A 276 -8.78 5.97 36.51
N PRO A 277 -8.96 5.12 37.54
CA PRO A 277 -9.34 3.73 37.33
C PRO A 277 -10.65 3.62 36.54
N GLY A 278 -10.72 2.65 35.62
CA GLY A 278 -11.86 2.46 34.72
C GLY A 278 -11.77 3.24 33.41
N THR A 279 -10.84 4.19 33.27
CA THR A 279 -10.56 4.87 31.99
C THR A 279 -10.13 3.86 30.94
N LYS A 280 -10.70 3.94 29.74
CA LYS A 280 -10.29 3.14 28.59
C LYS A 280 -9.25 3.89 27.78
N LEU A 281 -8.13 3.25 27.50
CA LEU A 281 -7.06 3.76 26.66
C LEU A 281 -6.94 2.88 25.41
N ASN A 282 -6.65 3.51 24.28
CA ASN A 282 -6.17 2.86 23.07
C ASN A 282 -4.70 2.46 23.28
N VAL A 283 -4.42 1.17 23.12
CA VAL A 283 -3.08 0.56 23.26
C VAL A 283 -2.73 -0.25 22.02
N THR A 284 -3.31 0.11 20.88
CA THR A 284 -3.10 -0.57 19.60
C THR A 284 -1.64 -0.49 19.20
N GLU A 285 -1.09 -1.62 18.77
CA GLU A 285 0.29 -1.73 18.31
C GLU A 285 0.50 -0.90 17.02
N PHE A 286 1.61 -0.17 16.95
CA PHE A 286 1.96 0.57 15.75
C PHE A 286 2.45 -0.39 14.67
N ASN A 287 1.82 -0.35 13.51
CA ASN A 287 2.20 -1.12 12.33
C ASN A 287 2.27 -0.18 11.13
N SER A 288 3.27 0.70 11.18
CA SER A 288 3.42 1.80 10.23
C SER A 288 4.12 1.36 8.95
N PRO A 289 3.75 1.92 7.78
CA PRO A 289 4.59 1.84 6.58
C PRO A 289 5.89 2.65 6.71
N PHE A 290 6.04 3.47 7.76
CA PHE A 290 7.26 4.22 8.06
C PHE A 290 8.02 3.62 9.26
N THR A 291 9.34 3.57 9.11
CA THR A 291 10.30 3.33 10.18
C THR A 291 10.94 4.67 10.57
N VAL A 292 10.71 5.11 11.81
CA VAL A 292 11.34 6.31 12.37
C VAL A 292 12.51 5.91 13.27
N ARG A 293 13.72 6.29 12.88
CA ARG A 293 14.91 6.17 13.72
C ARG A 293 15.17 7.48 14.43
N VAL A 294 15.19 7.44 15.76
CA VAL A 294 15.53 8.60 16.60
C VAL A 294 16.94 8.42 17.15
N THR A 295 17.75 9.47 17.07
CA THR A 295 19.05 9.53 17.74
C THR A 295 18.89 10.37 19.00
N ASN A 296 19.26 9.80 20.14
CA ASN A 296 19.19 10.48 21.43
C ASN A 296 20.58 10.85 21.95
N GLU A 297 20.71 12.04 22.53
CA GLU A 297 21.80 12.39 23.45
C GLU A 297 21.39 11.90 24.83
N ARG A 298 22.29 11.18 25.51
CA ARG A 298 22.09 10.70 26.87
C ARG A 298 23.19 11.25 27.77
N TYR A 299 22.82 11.99 28.81
CA TYR A 299 23.77 12.49 29.80
C TYR A 299 23.52 11.77 31.13
N VAL A 300 24.50 11.02 31.62
CA VAL A 300 24.37 10.23 32.85
C VAL A 300 25.64 10.28 33.69
N GLU A 301 25.48 9.97 34.97
CA GLU A 301 26.58 9.70 35.88
C GLU A 301 26.89 8.20 35.91
N GLU A 302 28.14 7.83 35.66
CA GLU A 302 28.64 6.47 35.76
C GLU A 302 29.51 6.29 37.00
N VAL A 303 29.35 5.15 37.67
CA VAL A 303 30.19 4.75 38.80
C VAL A 303 31.52 4.17 38.29
N ILE A 304 32.62 4.82 38.63
CA ILE A 304 33.96 4.27 38.40
C ILE A 304 34.32 3.39 39.60
N LYS A 305 34.47 2.09 39.34
CA LYS A 305 34.87 1.14 40.39
C LYS A 305 36.27 1.46 40.90
N ALA A 306 36.44 1.38 42.22
CA ALA A 306 37.75 1.39 42.83
C ALA A 306 38.64 0.28 42.22
N PRO A 307 39.96 0.52 42.10
CA PRO A 307 40.89 -0.50 41.61
C PRO A 307 40.92 -1.71 42.56
N GLU A 308 41.28 -2.87 42.01
CA GLU A 308 41.40 -4.10 42.79
C GLU A 308 42.42 -3.95 43.94
N PRO A 309 42.21 -4.61 45.10
CA PRO A 309 43.09 -4.49 46.25
C PRO A 309 44.53 -4.93 45.93
N VAL A 310 45.51 -4.09 46.26
CA VAL A 310 46.93 -4.43 46.15
C VAL A 310 47.45 -4.94 47.50
N TYR A 311 47.92 -6.19 47.52
CA TYR A 311 48.49 -6.80 48.73
C TYR A 311 49.97 -6.44 48.89
N GLN A 312 50.34 -5.93 50.06
CA GLN A 312 51.73 -5.60 50.42
C GLN A 312 52.11 -6.34 51.71
N LYS A 313 53.31 -6.94 51.76
CA LYS A 313 53.81 -7.61 52.96
C LYS A 313 54.27 -6.59 54.00
N ASP A 314 53.85 -6.77 55.25
CA ASP A 314 54.27 -5.96 56.40
C ASP A 314 54.99 -6.85 57.42
N PRO A 315 56.31 -6.69 57.63
CA PRO A 315 57.07 -7.52 58.57
C PRO A 315 56.74 -7.26 60.04
N THR A 316 55.98 -6.21 60.36
CA THR A 316 55.54 -5.89 61.72
C THR A 316 54.21 -6.54 62.10
N LEU A 317 53.48 -7.09 61.12
CA LEU A 317 52.23 -7.81 61.33
C LEU A 317 52.50 -9.31 61.56
N ARG A 318 51.81 -9.89 62.55
CA ARG A 318 51.85 -11.33 62.80
C ARG A 318 51.30 -12.09 61.58
N GLU A 319 51.97 -13.18 61.24
CA GLU A 319 51.57 -14.05 60.14
C GLU A 319 50.10 -14.52 60.27
N GLY A 320 49.38 -14.53 59.14
CA GLY A 320 47.95 -14.84 59.08
C GLY A 320 47.01 -13.64 59.33
N LEU A 321 47.55 -12.46 59.69
CA LEU A 321 46.75 -11.24 59.84
C LEU A 321 46.85 -10.34 58.62
N THR A 322 45.72 -9.77 58.21
CA THR A 322 45.64 -8.73 57.18
C THR A 322 45.12 -7.44 57.78
N LYS A 323 45.71 -6.32 57.40
CA LYS A 323 45.23 -4.98 57.77
C LYS A 323 44.96 -4.17 56.51
N VAL A 324 43.75 -3.61 56.40
CA VAL A 324 43.44 -2.65 55.33
C VAL A 324 44.17 -1.35 55.64
N LYS A 325 45.12 -0.99 54.76
CA LYS A 325 45.92 0.23 54.90
C LYS A 325 45.23 1.45 54.28
N VAL A 326 44.55 1.24 53.16
CA VAL A 326 43.76 2.25 52.44
C VAL A 326 42.49 1.56 51.95
N GLN A 327 41.34 2.20 52.18
CA GLN A 327 40.06 1.78 51.64
C GLN A 327 39.68 2.75 50.52
N GLU A 328 39.93 2.34 49.28
CA GLU A 328 39.51 3.09 48.10
C GLU A 328 37.98 3.07 48.00
N GLN A 329 37.40 4.16 47.47
CA GLN A 329 35.96 4.28 47.23
C GLN A 329 35.69 4.41 45.74
N ASN A 330 34.48 4.04 45.32
CA ASN A 330 34.07 4.27 43.94
C ASN A 330 34.05 5.77 43.64
N GLY A 331 34.51 6.13 42.45
CA GLY A 331 34.37 7.47 41.89
C GLY A 331 33.08 7.61 41.09
N LEU A 332 32.80 8.83 40.65
CA LEU A 332 31.70 9.18 39.76
C LEU A 332 32.26 9.91 38.54
N ARG A 333 31.69 9.65 37.36
CA ARG A 333 32.06 10.33 36.11
C ARG A 333 30.84 10.61 35.26
N ASP A 334 30.76 11.84 34.81
CA ASP A 334 29.82 12.32 33.81
C ASP A 334 30.15 11.77 32.41
N VAL A 335 29.16 11.16 31.77
CA VAL A 335 29.28 10.56 30.43
C VAL A 335 28.14 11.02 29.53
N ARG A 336 28.47 11.28 28.27
CA ARG A 336 27.56 11.67 27.19
C ARG A 336 27.69 10.74 25.99
#